data_AF-A0AAW5MV85-F1
#
_entry.id   AF-A0AAW5MV85-F1
#
_cell.length_a   1.000
_cell.length_b   1.000
_cell.length_c   1.000
_cell.angle_alpha   90.00
_cell.angle_beta   90.00
_cell.angle_gamma   90.00
#
_symmetry.space_group_name_H-M   'P 1'
#
loop_
_entity.id
_entity.type
_entity.pdbx_description
1 polymer ?
#
loop_
_entity_poly.entity_id
_entity_poly.type
_entity_poly.pdbx_seq_one_letter_code
_entity_poly.pdbx_strand_id
1 'polypeptide(L)' 'PPPPAPPRTPPPAPDLAGHAEDVARYAERLQVVDRNLARLVEAMQPDDCLVVMADHGNDPTIGHSHHTREVVPVLVYQ' A
#
# COMPACT_ATOMS: atom_id res chain seq x y z
N PRO A 1 -20.07 23.58 -14.94
CA PRO A 1 -18.93 22.82 -15.51
C PRO A 1 -18.77 21.51 -14.72
N PRO A 2 -18.50 20.35 -15.34
CA PRO A 2 -18.22 19.14 -14.59
C PRO A 2 -16.89 19.30 -13.82
N PRO A 3 -16.73 18.65 -12.66
CA PRO A 3 -15.47 18.67 -11.92
C PRO A 3 -14.35 18.06 -12.78
N PRO A 4 -13.08 18.48 -12.58
CA PRO A 4 -11.95 17.92 -13.30
C PRO A 4 -11.87 16.42 -13.04
N ALA A 5 -11.62 15.65 -14.11
CA ALA A 5 -11.39 14.22 -14.01
C ALA A 5 -10.18 13.96 -13.08
N PRO A 6 -10.24 12.93 -12.22
CA PRO A 6 -9.13 12.60 -11.34
C PRO A 6 -7.86 12.29 -12.15
N PRO A 7 -6.67 12.49 -11.56
CA PRO A 7 -5.40 12.26 -12.24
C PRO A 7 -5.32 10.83 -12.79
N ARG A 8 -4.84 10.70 -14.03
CA ARG A 8 -4.73 9.43 -14.76
C ARG A 8 -3.64 8.51 -14.23
N THR A 9 -2.68 9.05 -13.47
CA THR A 9 -1.62 8.27 -12.82
C THR A 9 -2.11 7.77 -11.47
N PRO A 10 -2.03 6.46 -11.20
CA PRO A 10 -2.33 5.94 -9.89
C PRO A 10 -1.41 6.60 -8.85
N PRO A 11 -1.91 6.84 -7.63
CA PRO A 11 -1.09 7.39 -6.58
C PRO A 11 0.15 6.49 -6.36
N PRO A 12 1.32 7.10 -6.09
CA PRO A 12 2.54 6.35 -5.88
C PRO A 12 2.45 5.44 -4.66
N ALA A 13 3.03 4.23 -4.75
CA ALA A 13 2.99 3.18 -3.73
C ALA A 13 3.60 3.62 -2.37
N PRO A 14 3.32 2.89 -1.26
CA PRO A 14 3.91 3.16 0.05
C PRO A 14 5.45 3.25 0.02
N ASP A 15 6.10 2.42 -0.80
CA ASP A 15 7.56 2.42 -0.97
C ASP A 15 8.13 3.79 -1.37
N LEU A 16 7.49 4.49 -2.32
CA LEU A 16 7.94 5.84 -2.70
C LEU A 16 7.74 6.86 -1.57
N ALA A 17 6.80 6.63 -0.65
CA ALA A 17 6.64 7.46 0.53
C ALA A 17 7.71 7.16 1.60
N GLY A 18 8.15 5.90 1.71
CA GLY A 18 9.28 5.50 2.57
C GLY A 18 10.58 6.17 2.13
N HIS A 19 10.91 6.08 0.84
CA HIS A 19 12.05 6.79 0.24
C HIS A 19 12.02 8.31 0.44
N ALA A 20 10.82 8.90 0.52
CA ALA A 20 10.64 10.33 0.73
C ALA A 20 10.63 10.74 2.22
N GLU A 21 10.71 9.77 3.13
CA GLU A 21 10.57 9.97 4.58
C GLU A 21 9.30 10.73 4.97
N ASP A 22 8.22 10.47 4.24
CA ASP A 22 6.93 11.15 4.41
C ASP A 22 5.91 10.22 5.08
N VAL A 23 5.86 10.29 6.41
CA VAL A 23 4.97 9.49 7.26
C VAL A 23 3.50 9.69 6.90
N ALA A 24 3.08 10.92 6.63
CA ALA A 24 1.68 11.24 6.35
C ALA A 24 1.24 10.61 5.03
N ARG A 25 2.09 10.72 4.01
CA ARG A 25 1.85 10.07 2.72
C ARG A 25 1.94 8.55 2.82
N TYR A 26 2.86 7.99 3.59
CA TYR A 26 2.94 6.55 3.81
C TYR A 26 1.62 6.02 4.39
N ALA A 27 1.10 6.69 5.43
CA ALA A 27 -0.18 6.35 6.04
C ALA A 27 -1.36 6.50 5.07
N GLU A 28 -1.41 7.58 4.27
CA GLU A 28 -2.43 7.77 3.23
C GLU A 28 -2.42 6.61 2.22
N ARG A 29 -1.24 6.15 1.82
CA ARG A 29 -1.10 5.03 0.87
C ARG A 29 -1.52 3.69 1.48
N LEU A 30 -1.20 3.43 2.74
CA LEU A 30 -1.72 2.25 3.44
C LEU A 30 -3.26 2.26 3.50
N GLN A 31 -3.89 3.41 3.74
CA GLN A 31 -5.35 3.52 3.72
C GLN A 31 -5.95 3.29 2.32
N VAL A 32 -5.25 3.68 1.25
CA VAL A 32 -5.67 3.36 -0.13
C VAL A 32 -5.60 1.85 -0.36
N VAL A 33 -4.53 1.19 0.07
CA VAL A 33 -4.40 -0.28 -0.02
C VAL A 33 -5.53 -0.97 0.74
N ASP A 34 -5.77 -0.60 1.99
CA ASP A 34 -6.83 -1.15 2.84
C ASP A 34 -8.21 -1.10 2.17
N ARG A 35 -8.60 0.08 1.64
CA ARG A 35 -9.88 0.23 0.91
C ARG A 35 -9.97 -0.64 -0.35
N ASN A 36 -8.87 -0.86 -1.04
CA ASN A 36 -8.85 -1.72 -2.24
C ASN A 36 -8.86 -3.21 -1.87
N LEU A 37 -8.22 -3.60 -0.77
CA LEU A 37 -8.29 -4.95 -0.24
C LEU A 37 -9.73 -5.31 0.14
N ALA A 38 -10.47 -4.40 0.78
CA ALA A 38 -11.89 -4.63 1.08
C ALA A 38 -12.70 -4.95 -0.20
N ARG A 39 -12.48 -4.19 -1.27
CA ARG A 39 -13.14 -4.43 -2.58
C ARG A 39 -12.72 -5.74 -3.23
N LEU A 40 -11.46 -6.13 -3.07
CA LEU A 40 -10.97 -7.41 -3.57
C LEU A 40 -11.65 -8.56 -2.83
N VAL A 41 -11.69 -8.50 -1.50
CA VAL A 41 -12.35 -9.50 -0.65
C VAL A 41 -13.83 -9.64 -1.01
N GLU A 42 -14.55 -8.53 -1.22
CA GLU A 42 -15.96 -8.56 -1.66
C GLU A 42 -16.17 -9.22 -3.03
N ALA A 43 -15.14 -9.25 -3.89
CA ALA A 43 -15.20 -9.82 -5.23
C ALA A 43 -14.71 -11.28 -5.31
N MET A 44 -14.11 -11.81 -4.23
CA MET A 44 -13.56 -13.17 -4.20
C MET A 44 -14.64 -14.24 -4.35
N GLN A 45 -14.30 -15.32 -5.04
CA GLN A 45 -15.10 -16.54 -5.12
C GLN A 45 -14.70 -17.53 -4.02
N PRO A 46 -15.55 -18.53 -3.69
CA PRO A 46 -15.30 -19.46 -2.59
C PRO A 46 -14.00 -20.27 -2.68
N ASP A 47 -13.45 -20.44 -3.88
CA ASP A 47 -12.22 -21.20 -4.13
C ASP A 47 -10.98 -20.30 -4.30
N ASP A 48 -11.14 -18.97 -4.18
CA ASP A 48 -10.02 -18.02 -4.28
C ASP A 48 -9.19 -18.00 -2.99
N CYS A 49 -7.92 -17.62 -3.12
CA CYS A 49 -7.02 -17.40 -1.99
C CYS A 49 -6.27 -16.08 -2.20
N LEU A 50 -6.41 -15.16 -1.25
CA LEU A 50 -5.71 -13.88 -1.23
C LEU A 50 -4.51 -13.98 -0.29
N VAL A 51 -3.33 -13.73 -0.84
CA VAL A 51 -2.08 -13.60 -0.07
C VAL A 51 -1.59 -12.16 -0.17
N VAL A 52 -1.40 -11.49 0.97
CA VAL A 52 -0.84 -10.14 1.05
C VAL A 52 0.46 -10.19 1.85
N MET A 53 1.53 -9.69 1.26
CA MET A 53 2.88 -9.70 1.83
C MET A 53 3.67 -8.46 1.38
N ALA A 54 4.67 -8.07 2.16
CA ALA A 54 5.73 -7.15 1.72
C ALA A 54 7.04 -7.92 1.45
N ASP A 55 7.94 -7.36 0.66
CA ASP A 55 9.25 -7.94 0.34
C ASP A 55 10.39 -7.35 1.19
N HIS A 56 10.23 -6.11 1.66
CA HIS A 56 11.15 -5.42 2.56
C HIS A 56 10.44 -4.34 3.42
N GLY A 57 11.20 -3.69 4.29
CA GLY A 57 10.78 -2.46 4.97
C GLY A 57 11.23 -1.21 4.21
N ASN A 58 10.58 -0.08 4.48
CA ASN A 58 11.01 1.24 4.04
C ASN A 58 10.48 2.27 5.04
N ASP A 59 11.10 2.29 6.23
CA ASP A 59 10.67 3.10 7.38
C ASP A 59 10.80 4.61 7.08
N PRO A 60 9.69 5.37 7.01
CA PRO A 60 9.71 6.80 6.71
C PRO A 60 10.23 7.68 7.87
N THR A 61 10.69 7.09 8.98
CA THR A 61 11.20 7.79 10.17
C THR A 61 12.67 7.52 10.46
N ILE A 62 13.35 6.73 9.63
CA ILE A 62 14.68 6.17 9.90
C ILE A 62 15.83 7.17 9.75
N GLY A 63 15.62 8.29 9.05
CA GLY A 63 16.63 9.32 8.78
C GLY A 63 17.42 9.09 7.49
N HIS A 64 16.94 8.21 6.59
CA HIS A 64 17.51 8.00 5.26
C HIS A 64 16.48 7.46 4.26
N SER A 65 16.78 7.61 2.96
CA SER A 65 15.91 7.16 1.87
C SER A 65 16.19 5.74 1.36
N HIS A 66 16.90 4.90 2.10
CA HIS A 66 17.17 3.51 1.71
C HIS A 66 16.20 2.52 2.37
N HIS A 67 16.00 1.36 1.75
CA HIS A 67 15.19 0.28 2.32
C HIS A 67 15.78 -0.20 3.65
N THR A 68 14.90 -0.63 4.54
CA THR A 68 15.22 -1.22 5.83
C THR A 68 15.01 -2.73 5.77
N ARG A 69 15.87 -3.47 6.47
CA ARG A 69 15.75 -4.92 6.59
C ARG A 69 14.83 -5.27 7.75
N GLU A 70 13.55 -5.46 7.44
CA GLU A 70 12.50 -5.72 8.42
C GLU A 70 11.81 -7.07 8.21
N VAL A 71 11.16 -7.57 9.25
CA VAL A 71 10.26 -8.72 9.13
C VAL A 71 8.99 -8.24 8.46
N VAL A 72 8.58 -8.94 7.41
CA VAL A 72 7.41 -8.59 6.60
C VAL A 72 6.16 -9.34 7.07
N PRO A 73 4.98 -8.70 7.07
CA PRO A 73 3.73 -9.39 7.36
C PRO A 73 3.38 -10.36 6.23
N VAL A 74 2.71 -11.46 6.58
CA VAL A 74 2.10 -12.39 5.63
C VAL A 74 0.67 -12.63 6.09
N LEU A 75 -0.29 -12.22 5.27
CA LEU A 75 -1.71 -12.41 5.49
C LEU A 75 -2.24 -13.34 4.43
N VAL A 76 -2.99 -14.36 4.84
CA VAL A 76 -3.63 -15.33 3.95
C VAL A 76 -5.11 -15.37 4.28
N TYR A 77 -5.95 -15.19 3.27
CA TYR A 77 -7.41 -15.14 3.37
C TYR A 77 -8.05 -16.01 2.29
N GLN A 78 -9.07 -16.77 2.66
CA GLN A 78 -9.85 -17.67 1.80
C GLN A 78 -11.34 -17.45 2.11
#